data_AF-A0A1F9CZN5-F1
#
_entry.id   AF-A0A1F9CZN5-F1
#
_cell.length_a   1.000
_cell.length_b   1.000
_cell.length_c   1.000
_cell.angle_alpha   90.00
_cell.angle_beta   90.00
_cell.angle_gamma   90.00
#
_symmetry.space_group_name_H-M   'P 1'
#
loop_
_entity.id
_entity.type
_entity.pdbx_description
1 polymer ?
#
loop_
_entity_poly.entity_id
_entity_poly.type
_entity_poly.pdbx_seq_one_letter_code
_entity_poly.pdbx_strand_id
1 'polypeptide(L)'
;MRFLKKILTAAEIEFVQGAKNSDQALWSFWACKEASYKVIKKKYPDARFLPRRWQVLLRQTASSHIDGEVVIPAKDKVYVRVFFHAEYVHCIGADDQKALKNVICKVKALEVKENTKEKDASLFLRQSFAQGLIAQLHLSHSDIKIKREKEQGGLGPPRLYIGGKKSVIDISLSHDGRFVAYVFLT
;
A
#
# COMPACT_ATOMS: atom_id res chain seq x y z
N MET A 1 -18.29 15.60 -2.29
CA MET A 1 -17.67 16.67 -1.45
C MET A 1 -17.50 16.35 0.04
N ARG A 2 -18.46 15.73 0.76
CA ARG A 2 -18.36 15.54 2.24
C ARG A 2 -17.27 14.54 2.69
N PHE A 3 -16.90 13.58 1.83
CA PHE A 3 -15.86 12.58 2.12
C PHE A 3 -14.43 13.14 1.95
N LEU A 4 -14.20 13.97 0.94
CA LEU A 4 -12.89 14.61 0.66
C LEU A 4 -12.34 15.37 1.86
N LYS A 5 -13.20 16.15 2.52
CA LYS A 5 -12.84 16.95 3.70
C LYS A 5 -12.43 16.10 4.92
N LYS A 6 -12.72 14.79 4.93
CA LYS A 6 -12.28 13.88 6.00
C LYS A 6 -10.88 13.31 5.76
N ILE A 7 -10.37 13.37 4.54
CA ILE A 7 -9.13 12.71 4.13
C ILE A 7 -8.07 13.73 3.73
N LEU A 8 -8.47 14.69 2.91
CA LEU A 8 -7.57 15.67 2.32
C LEU A 8 -7.37 16.89 3.23
N THR A 9 -6.18 17.49 3.12
CA THR A 9 -5.91 18.83 3.63
C THR A 9 -6.58 19.89 2.75
N ALA A 10 -6.62 21.15 3.21
CA ALA A 10 -7.17 22.24 2.39
C ALA A 10 -6.41 22.41 1.07
N ALA A 11 -5.08 22.44 1.13
CA ALA A 11 -4.22 22.55 -0.06
C ALA A 11 -4.41 21.37 -1.03
N GLU A 12 -4.59 20.14 -0.52
CA GLU A 12 -4.85 18.97 -1.37
C GLU A 12 -6.24 19.04 -2.03
N ILE A 13 -7.25 19.61 -1.35
CA ILE A 13 -8.58 19.82 -1.94
C ILE A 13 -8.49 20.81 -3.10
N GLU A 14 -7.81 21.94 -2.90
CA GLU A 14 -7.59 22.95 -3.94
C GLU A 14 -6.87 22.34 -5.14
N PHE A 15 -5.82 21.55 -4.90
CA PHE A 15 -5.11 20.82 -5.95
C PHE A 15 -6.04 19.89 -6.74
N VAL A 16 -6.84 19.05 -6.05
CA VAL A 16 -7.77 18.12 -6.71
C VAL A 16 -8.81 18.86 -7.55
N GLN A 17 -9.29 20.00 -7.08
CA GLN A 17 -10.29 20.82 -7.79
C GLN A 17 -9.71 21.50 -9.03
N GLY A 18 -8.43 21.88 -9.01
CA GLY A 18 -7.73 22.47 -10.15
C GLY A 18 -7.12 21.47 -11.13
N ALA A 19 -7.08 20.18 -10.79
CA ALA A 19 -6.44 19.15 -11.60
C ALA A 19 -7.25 18.81 -12.85
N LYS A 20 -6.57 18.60 -13.99
CA LYS A 20 -7.18 18.12 -15.24
C LYS A 20 -7.92 16.78 -15.06
N ASN A 21 -7.41 15.91 -14.18
CA ASN A 21 -8.06 14.66 -13.79
C ASN A 21 -8.19 14.62 -12.26
N SER A 22 -9.30 15.16 -11.76
CA SER A 22 -9.56 15.24 -10.31
C SER A 22 -9.66 13.88 -9.63
N ASP A 23 -10.20 12.87 -10.30
CA ASP A 23 -10.32 11.53 -9.73
C ASP A 23 -8.95 10.89 -9.53
N GLN A 24 -8.08 10.97 -10.55
CA GLN A 24 -6.71 10.47 -10.43
C GLN A 24 -5.93 11.22 -9.33
N ALA A 25 -6.08 12.54 -9.24
CA ALA A 25 -5.45 13.34 -8.19
C ALA A 25 -5.94 12.92 -6.79
N LEU A 26 -7.24 12.74 -6.62
CA LEU A 26 -7.85 12.27 -5.37
C LEU A 26 -7.28 10.91 -4.96
N TRP A 27 -7.31 9.94 -5.88
CA TRP A 27 -6.87 8.58 -5.60
C TRP A 27 -5.37 8.50 -5.33
N SER A 28 -4.58 9.41 -5.89
CA SER A 28 -3.15 9.54 -5.57
C SER A 28 -2.93 9.93 -4.11
N PHE A 29 -3.64 10.96 -3.63
CA PHE A 29 -3.54 11.38 -2.24
C PHE A 29 -4.02 10.32 -1.26
N TRP A 30 -5.14 9.66 -1.58
CA TRP A 30 -5.64 8.55 -0.79
C TRP A 30 -4.63 7.41 -0.70
N ALA A 31 -4.11 6.96 -1.84
CA ALA A 31 -3.16 5.86 -1.91
C ALA A 31 -1.85 6.19 -1.17
N CYS A 32 -1.34 7.42 -1.27
CA CYS A 32 -0.16 7.87 -0.53
C CYS A 32 -0.36 7.79 0.98
N LYS A 33 -1.51 8.26 1.48
CA LYS A 33 -1.83 8.26 2.91
C LYS A 33 -2.03 6.85 3.45
N GLU A 34 -2.73 5.99 2.71
CA GLU A 34 -2.90 4.58 3.08
C GLU A 34 -1.56 3.83 3.10
N ALA A 35 -0.71 4.01 2.08
CA ALA A 35 0.62 3.42 2.03
C ALA A 35 1.49 3.89 3.21
N SER A 36 1.45 5.19 3.50
CA SER A 36 2.22 5.77 4.62
C SER A 36 1.73 5.30 5.98
N TYR A 37 0.42 5.08 6.13
CA TYR A 37 -0.12 4.53 7.37
C TYR A 37 0.37 3.11 7.61
N LYS A 38 0.46 2.28 6.57
CA LYS A 38 0.97 0.91 6.70
C LYS A 38 2.44 0.89 7.12
N VAL A 39 3.27 1.78 6.59
CA VAL A 39 4.68 1.93 7.01
C VAL A 39 4.74 2.36 8.48
N ILE A 40 4.02 3.41 8.84
CA ILE A 40 4.06 4.00 10.18
C ILE A 40 3.47 3.07 11.23
N LYS A 41 2.42 2.31 10.91
CA LYS A 41 1.81 1.35 11.84
C LYS A 41 2.76 0.21 12.20
N LYS A 42 3.68 -0.17 11.30
CA LYS A 42 4.73 -1.17 11.59
C LYS A 42 5.78 -0.63 12.55
N LYS A 43 6.12 0.66 12.46
CA LYS A 43 7.11 1.32 13.33
C LYS A 43 6.53 1.76 14.67
N TYR A 44 5.28 2.20 14.66
CA TYR A 44 4.55 2.74 15.81
C TYR A 44 3.20 2.02 15.92
N PRO A 45 3.11 0.93 16.70
CA PRO A 45 1.89 0.14 16.83
C PRO A 45 0.67 0.95 17.31
N ASP A 46 0.86 2.05 18.05
CA ASP A 46 -0.24 2.92 18.51
C ASP A 46 -0.60 4.03 17.52
N ALA A 47 0.02 4.06 16.34
CA ALA A 47 -0.29 5.05 15.32
C ALA A 47 -1.77 4.98 14.90
N ARG A 48 -2.39 6.16 14.86
CA ARG A 48 -3.75 6.36 14.36
C ARG A 48 -3.69 6.96 12.96
N PHE A 49 -4.59 6.51 12.09
CA PHE A 49 -4.73 7.11 10.78
C PHE A 49 -5.48 8.44 10.88
N LEU A 50 -4.73 9.54 10.79
CA LEU A 50 -5.26 10.91 10.87
C LEU A 50 -4.95 11.66 9.57
N PRO A 51 -5.56 11.26 8.43
CA PRO A 51 -5.11 11.66 7.09
C PRO A 51 -5.13 13.18 6.87
N ARG A 52 -6.04 13.93 7.51
CA ARG A 52 -6.08 15.40 7.42
C ARG A 52 -4.89 16.12 8.04
N ARG A 53 -4.13 15.44 8.90
CA ARG A 53 -2.92 15.98 9.52
C ARG A 53 -1.67 15.62 8.72
N TRP A 54 -1.81 14.82 7.67
CA TRP A 54 -0.70 14.31 6.89
C TRP A 54 -0.67 15.06 5.57
N GLN A 55 0.50 15.59 5.24
CA GLN A 55 0.71 16.36 4.03
C GLN A 55 1.43 15.49 3.01
N VAL A 56 0.83 15.33 1.83
CA VAL A 56 1.46 14.62 0.72
C VAL A 56 2.16 15.63 -0.19
N LEU A 57 3.45 15.39 -0.45
CA LEU A 57 4.29 16.20 -1.31
C LEU A 57 4.75 15.34 -2.49
N LEU A 58 4.04 15.45 -3.62
CA LEU A 58 4.36 14.74 -4.85
C LEU A 58 5.29 15.59 -5.72
N ARG A 59 6.31 14.95 -6.30
CA ARG A 59 7.28 15.58 -7.20
C ARG A 59 7.31 14.77 -8.49
N GLN A 60 7.03 15.41 -9.61
CA GLN A 60 7.08 14.72 -10.89
C GLN A 60 8.54 14.32 -11.20
N THR A 61 8.81 13.02 -11.24
CA THR A 61 10.17 12.49 -11.40
C THR A 61 10.35 11.71 -12.70
N ALA A 62 9.35 10.95 -13.14
CA ALA A 62 9.40 10.13 -14.34
C ALA A 62 8.06 10.12 -15.08
N SER A 63 8.05 9.57 -16.31
CA SER A 63 6.83 9.41 -17.11
C SER A 63 5.91 8.30 -16.60
N SER A 64 6.45 7.28 -15.93
CA SER A 64 5.71 6.07 -15.51
C SER A 64 5.21 6.10 -14.06
N HIS A 65 5.77 6.97 -13.23
CA HIS A 65 5.41 7.11 -11.82
C HIS A 65 5.79 8.50 -11.29
N ILE A 66 5.21 8.86 -10.15
CA ILE A 66 5.54 10.07 -9.41
C ILE A 66 6.07 9.67 -8.04
N ASP A 67 7.25 10.16 -7.69
CA ASP A 67 7.79 10.01 -6.35
C ASP A 67 7.37 11.17 -5.45
N GLY A 68 7.42 10.94 -4.15
CA GLY A 68 7.09 11.97 -3.18
C GLY A 68 7.38 11.54 -1.76
N GLU A 69 6.86 12.32 -0.84
CA GLU A 69 6.93 12.06 0.58
C GLU A 69 5.62 12.45 1.27
N VAL A 70 5.30 11.73 2.35
CA VAL A 70 4.18 12.05 3.24
C VAL A 70 4.75 12.50 4.56
N VAL A 71 4.49 13.76 4.91
CA VAL A 71 4.92 14.37 6.17
C VAL A 71 3.86 14.13 7.22
N ILE A 72 4.29 13.56 8.34
CA ILE A 72 3.41 13.13 9.44
C ILE A 72 3.86 13.82 10.72
N PRO A 73 2.99 14.60 11.40
CA PRO A 73 3.40 15.34 12.59
C PRO A 73 3.97 14.43 13.69
N ALA A 74 5.14 14.85 14.21
CA ALA A 74 5.89 14.15 15.26
C ALA A 74 6.24 12.68 14.95
N LYS A 75 6.37 12.35 13.66
CA LYS A 75 6.84 11.03 13.18
C LYS A 75 7.78 11.24 12.00
N ASP A 76 8.47 10.17 11.64
CA ASP A 76 9.26 10.16 10.41
C ASP A 76 8.35 10.34 9.19
N LYS A 77 8.88 11.04 8.19
CA LYS A 77 8.25 11.09 6.88
C LYS A 77 8.35 9.73 6.20
N VAL A 78 7.40 9.45 5.32
CA VAL A 78 7.39 8.23 4.50
C VAL A 78 7.63 8.62 3.05
N TYR A 79 8.58 7.98 2.39
CA TYR A 79 8.79 8.12 0.96
C TYR A 79 7.75 7.28 0.22
N VAL A 80 7.18 7.83 -0.85
CA VAL A 80 6.14 7.17 -1.63
C VAL A 80 6.43 7.21 -3.12
N ARG A 81 5.91 6.21 -3.83
CA ARG A 81 5.90 6.13 -5.29
C ARG A 81 4.53 5.76 -5.78
N VAL A 82 3.97 6.59 -6.65
CA VAL A 82 2.61 6.46 -7.20
C VAL A 82 2.69 6.03 -8.65
N PHE A 83 2.01 4.94 -8.98
CA PHE A 83 1.85 4.39 -10.32
C PHE A 83 0.43 4.65 -10.82
N PHE A 84 0.34 5.02 -12.08
CA PHE A 84 -0.91 5.38 -12.73
C PHE A 84 -1.28 4.34 -13.78
N HIS A 85 -2.49 3.83 -13.68
CA HIS A 85 -3.10 2.98 -14.69
C HIS A 85 -4.45 3.56 -15.09
N ALA A 86 -4.98 3.10 -16.22
CA ALA A 86 -6.29 3.56 -16.71
C ALA A 86 -7.44 3.30 -15.72
N GLU A 87 -7.32 2.25 -14.90
CA GLU A 87 -8.40 1.77 -14.03
C GLU A 87 -8.08 1.86 -12.53
N TYR A 88 -6.82 2.12 -12.18
CA TYR A 88 -6.39 2.15 -10.78
C TYR A 88 -5.19 3.06 -10.56
N VAL A 89 -5.05 3.51 -9.32
CA VAL A 89 -3.83 4.14 -8.80
C VAL A 89 -3.22 3.19 -7.78
N HIS A 90 -1.93 2.92 -7.89
CA HIS A 90 -1.20 2.11 -6.93
C HIS A 90 -0.10 2.95 -6.27
N CYS A 91 0.04 2.85 -4.96
CA CYS A 91 1.11 3.53 -4.24
C CYS A 91 1.86 2.54 -3.35
N ILE A 92 3.19 2.61 -3.43
CA ILE A 92 4.09 1.97 -2.46
C ILE A 92 4.67 3.04 -1.53
N GLY A 93 5.05 2.64 -0.32
CA GLY A 93 5.68 3.52 0.65
C GLY A 93 6.79 2.80 1.41
N ALA A 94 7.83 3.55 1.80
CA ALA A 94 8.94 3.06 2.61
C ALA A 94 9.47 4.18 3.52
N ASP A 95 10.07 3.81 4.65
CA ASP A 95 10.75 4.72 5.57
C ASP A 95 12.18 5.09 5.11
N ASP A 96 12.74 4.34 4.15
CA ASP A 96 13.96 4.69 3.42
C ASP A 96 13.68 4.84 1.92
N GLN A 97 14.17 5.94 1.33
CA GLN A 97 14.04 6.20 -0.11
C GLN A 97 14.76 5.14 -0.95
N LYS A 98 15.86 4.56 -0.46
CA LYS A 98 16.57 3.50 -1.19
C LYS A 98 15.74 2.22 -1.25
N ALA A 99 14.96 1.93 -0.23
CA ALA A 99 14.10 0.75 -0.19
C ALA A 99 13.09 0.76 -1.36
N LEU A 100 12.55 1.92 -1.75
CA LEU A 100 11.63 2.04 -2.90
C LEU A 100 12.23 1.54 -4.24
N LYS A 101 13.56 1.49 -4.36
CA LYS A 101 14.24 0.98 -5.57
C LYS A 101 14.33 -0.54 -5.61
N ASN A 102 14.32 -1.19 -4.44
CA ASN A 102 14.48 -2.64 -4.28
C ASN A 102 13.16 -3.34 -3.95
N VAL A 103 12.06 -2.59 -3.99
CA VAL A 103 10.72 -3.13 -3.79
C VAL A 103 10.28 -3.94 -5.00
N ILE A 104 9.80 -5.16 -4.77
CA ILE A 104 9.01 -5.91 -5.73
C ILE A 104 7.53 -5.65 -5.43
N CYS A 105 6.84 -4.97 -6.35
CA CYS A 105 5.41 -4.73 -6.29
C CYS A 105 4.68 -5.33 -7.49
N LYS A 106 3.51 -5.92 -7.26
CA LYS A 106 2.61 -6.38 -8.34
C LYS A 106 1.16 -6.08 -8.01
N VAL A 107 0.43 -5.68 -9.05
CA VAL A 107 -1.03 -5.55 -9.05
C VAL A 107 -1.59 -6.62 -9.97
N LYS A 108 -2.65 -7.31 -9.54
CA LYS A 108 -3.39 -8.28 -10.35
C LYS A 108 -4.87 -7.97 -10.28
N ALA A 109 -5.57 -8.15 -11.40
CA ALA A 109 -7.02 -8.14 -11.41
C ALA A 109 -7.56 -9.54 -11.11
N LEU A 110 -8.55 -9.60 -10.23
CA LEU A 110 -9.42 -10.75 -10.05
C LEU A 110 -10.54 -10.68 -11.09
N GLU A 111 -10.84 -11.82 -11.73
CA GLU A 111 -12.05 -11.96 -12.53
C GLU A 111 -13.26 -12.00 -11.59
N VAL A 112 -14.05 -10.92 -11.59
CA VAL A 112 -15.25 -10.83 -10.76
C VAL A 112 -16.40 -11.53 -11.49
N LYS A 113 -16.94 -12.57 -10.86
CA LYS A 113 -18.21 -13.21 -11.24
C LYS A 113 -19.28 -12.72 -10.26
N GLU A 114 -20.57 -12.85 -10.61
CA GLU A 114 -21.70 -12.35 -9.79
C GLU A 114 -21.67 -12.79 -8.32
N ASN A 115 -21.00 -13.91 -8.01
CA ASN A 115 -20.89 -14.48 -6.66
C ASN A 115 -19.50 -14.31 -5.99
N THR A 116 -18.60 -13.50 -6.53
CA THR A 116 -17.27 -13.30 -5.93
C THR A 116 -17.38 -12.58 -4.58
N LYS A 117 -16.94 -13.25 -3.51
CA LYS A 117 -16.95 -12.74 -2.13
C LYS A 117 -15.62 -12.09 -1.77
N GLU A 118 -15.60 -11.25 -0.74
CA GLU A 118 -14.34 -10.67 -0.19
C GLU A 118 -13.31 -11.75 0.22
N LYS A 119 -13.80 -12.91 0.70
CA LYS A 119 -12.95 -14.07 0.99
C LYS A 119 -12.19 -14.56 -0.24
N ASP A 120 -12.76 -14.43 -1.44
CA ASP A 120 -12.15 -14.86 -2.69
C ASP A 120 -11.01 -13.90 -3.09
N ALA A 121 -11.21 -12.59 -2.92
CA ALA A 121 -10.15 -11.60 -3.13
C ALA A 121 -8.98 -11.79 -2.16
N SER A 122 -9.29 -12.03 -0.89
CA SER A 122 -8.30 -12.32 0.15
C SER A 122 -7.53 -13.63 -0.10
N LEU A 123 -8.18 -14.66 -0.64
CA LEU A 123 -7.52 -15.92 -1.01
C LEU A 123 -6.65 -15.74 -2.25
N PHE A 124 -7.19 -15.11 -3.30
CA PHE A 124 -6.49 -14.82 -4.54
C PHE A 124 -5.26 -13.95 -4.33
N LEU A 125 -5.34 -12.94 -3.46
CA LEU A 125 -4.21 -12.11 -3.06
C LEU A 125 -3.09 -12.94 -2.43
N ARG A 126 -3.41 -13.83 -1.48
CA ARG A 126 -2.42 -14.68 -0.81
C ARG A 126 -1.77 -15.67 -1.77
N GLN A 127 -2.55 -16.29 -2.65
CA GLN A 127 -2.04 -17.20 -3.69
C GLN A 127 -1.13 -16.45 -4.67
N SER A 128 -1.57 -15.29 -5.15
CA SER A 128 -0.80 -14.44 -6.06
C SER A 128 0.50 -13.93 -5.47
N PHE A 129 0.48 -13.58 -4.18
CA PHE A 129 1.67 -13.21 -3.42
C PHE A 129 2.63 -14.39 -3.28
N ALA A 130 2.15 -15.56 -2.83
CA ALA A 130 2.98 -16.75 -2.63
C ALA A 130 3.68 -17.18 -3.94
N GLN A 131 2.94 -17.20 -5.06
CA GLN A 131 3.51 -17.47 -6.38
C GLN A 131 4.59 -16.44 -6.76
N GLY A 132 4.34 -15.16 -6.49
CA GLY A 132 5.30 -14.09 -6.76
C GLY A 132 6.58 -14.24 -5.93
N LEU A 133 6.43 -14.62 -4.66
CA LEU A 133 7.55 -14.83 -3.75
C LEU A 133 8.39 -16.05 -4.16
N ILE A 134 7.75 -17.17 -4.49
CA ILE A 134 8.40 -18.41 -4.95
C ILE A 134 9.22 -18.14 -6.21
N ALA A 135 8.63 -17.46 -7.19
CA ALA A 135 9.29 -17.17 -8.46
C ALA A 135 10.50 -16.24 -8.30
N GLN A 136 10.47 -15.31 -7.33
CA GLN A 136 11.55 -14.34 -7.13
C GLN A 136 12.69 -14.89 -6.25
N LEU A 137 12.34 -15.68 -5.24
CA LEU A 137 13.32 -16.17 -4.24
C LEU A 137 13.76 -17.62 -4.48
N HIS A 138 13.30 -18.25 -5.56
CA HIS A 138 13.60 -19.64 -5.90
C HIS A 138 13.34 -20.62 -4.74
N LEU A 139 12.28 -20.35 -3.95
CA LEU A 139 11.90 -21.16 -2.80
C LEU A 139 11.08 -22.37 -3.24
N SER A 140 11.17 -23.48 -2.50
CA SER A 140 10.22 -24.60 -2.66
C SER A 140 8.84 -24.22 -2.10
N HIS A 141 7.77 -24.83 -2.64
CA HIS A 141 6.38 -24.50 -2.34
C HIS A 141 5.98 -24.67 -0.86
N SER A 142 6.77 -25.40 -0.07
CA SER A 142 6.48 -25.75 1.32
C SER A 142 6.96 -24.66 2.28
N ASP A 143 5.99 -24.06 2.98
CA ASP A 143 6.09 -23.29 4.23
C ASP A 143 5.92 -21.77 4.21
N ILE A 144 5.34 -21.19 3.16
CA ILE A 144 4.94 -19.77 3.19
C ILE A 144 3.63 -19.60 3.97
N LYS A 145 3.66 -18.87 5.09
CA LYS A 145 2.48 -18.50 5.87
C LYS A 145 2.45 -17.00 6.12
N ILE A 146 1.29 -16.38 5.92
CA ILE A 146 1.03 -14.99 6.31
C ILE A 146 0.20 -15.00 7.59
N LYS A 147 0.71 -14.42 8.66
CA LYS A 147 0.02 -14.31 9.94
C LYS A 147 -0.19 -12.83 10.30
N ARG A 148 -1.31 -12.54 10.97
CA ARG A 148 -1.56 -11.25 11.62
C ARG A 148 -1.72 -11.53 13.11
N GLU A 149 -0.74 -11.11 13.90
CA GLU A 149 -0.79 -11.27 15.35
C GLU A 149 -1.77 -10.27 15.94
N LYS A 150 -2.37 -10.59 17.10
CA LYS A 150 -3.18 -9.60 17.83
C LYS A 150 -2.23 -8.59 18.48
N GLU A 151 -2.52 -7.32 18.27
CA GLU A 151 -1.84 -6.17 18.86
C GLU A 151 -2.88 -5.29 19.58
N GLN A 152 -2.45 -4.30 20.35
CA GLN A 152 -3.39 -3.38 21.00
C GLN A 152 -4.28 -2.70 19.95
N GLY A 153 -5.60 -2.90 20.05
CA GLY A 153 -6.57 -2.35 19.10
C GLY A 153 -6.89 -3.21 17.87
N GLY A 154 -6.44 -4.46 17.79
CA GLY A 154 -6.93 -5.43 16.80
C GLY A 154 -5.87 -6.34 16.19
N LEU A 155 -6.07 -6.72 14.92
CA LEU A 155 -5.07 -7.49 14.17
C LEU A 155 -3.97 -6.57 13.65
N GLY A 156 -2.72 -6.87 14.02
CA GLY A 156 -1.52 -6.20 13.54
C GLY A 156 -1.27 -6.38 12.03
N PRO A 157 -0.18 -5.78 11.53
CA PRO A 157 0.23 -5.90 10.13
C PRO A 157 0.55 -7.37 9.76
N PRO A 158 0.37 -7.76 8.48
CA PRO A 158 0.72 -9.10 8.02
C PRO A 158 2.23 -9.33 8.14
N ARG A 159 2.61 -10.49 8.68
CA ARG A 159 3.99 -10.96 8.83
C ARG A 159 4.18 -12.25 8.05
N LEU A 160 5.31 -12.34 7.34
CA LEU A 160 5.67 -13.52 6.58
C LEU A 160 6.40 -14.54 7.45
N TYR A 161 6.05 -15.81 7.30
CA TYR A 161 6.76 -16.94 7.89
C TYR A 161 7.16 -17.89 6.76
N ILE A 162 8.39 -18.38 6.81
CA ILE A 162 8.98 -19.35 5.88
C ILE A 162 9.61 -20.46 6.73
N GLY A 163 9.33 -21.73 6.44
CA GLY A 163 9.82 -22.85 7.25
C GLY A 163 9.34 -22.81 8.71
N GLY A 164 8.16 -22.23 8.96
CA GLY A 164 7.63 -22.00 10.31
C GLY A 164 8.29 -20.86 11.10
N LYS A 165 9.38 -20.25 10.61
CA LYS A 165 10.09 -19.14 11.25
C LYS A 165 9.61 -17.80 10.68
N LYS A 166 9.59 -16.76 11.50
CA LYS A 166 9.29 -15.39 11.04
C LYS A 166 10.40 -14.94 10.10
N SER A 167 10.02 -14.54 8.89
CA SER A 167 10.95 -14.02 7.87
C SER A 167 11.32 -12.57 8.16
N VAL A 168 12.52 -12.17 7.72
CA VAL A 168 12.98 -10.78 7.70
C VAL A 168 12.38 -9.97 6.54
N ILE A 169 11.82 -10.65 5.53
CA ILE A 169 11.17 -10.02 4.39
C ILE A 169 9.92 -9.28 4.88
N ASP A 170 9.93 -7.97 4.71
CA ASP A 170 8.75 -7.15 4.99
C ASP A 170 7.76 -7.24 3.83
N ILE A 171 6.47 -7.31 4.17
CA ILE A 171 5.38 -7.47 3.20
C ILE A 171 4.27 -6.46 3.45
N SER A 172 3.58 -6.05 2.41
CA SER A 172 2.30 -5.36 2.53
C SER A 172 1.34 -5.84 1.45
N LEU A 173 0.08 -5.96 1.83
CA LEU A 173 -0.99 -6.56 1.04
C LEU A 173 -2.16 -5.58 1.01
N SER A 174 -2.83 -5.46 -0.13
CA SER A 174 -4.07 -4.68 -0.29
C SER A 174 -4.97 -5.28 -1.35
N HIS A 175 -6.24 -4.94 -1.26
CA HIS A 175 -7.19 -5.12 -2.34
C HIS A 175 -8.14 -3.93 -2.37
N ASP A 176 -8.64 -3.59 -3.55
CA ASP A 176 -9.66 -2.57 -3.77
C ASP A 176 -10.46 -2.96 -5.02
N GLY A 177 -11.78 -3.08 -4.86
CA GLY A 177 -12.65 -3.65 -5.88
C GLY A 177 -12.12 -5.00 -6.40
N ARG A 178 -11.91 -5.08 -7.72
CA ARG A 178 -11.36 -6.27 -8.38
C ARG A 178 -9.84 -6.38 -8.34
N PHE A 179 -9.13 -5.38 -7.84
CA PHE A 179 -7.67 -5.35 -7.86
C PHE A 179 -7.11 -5.85 -6.54
N VAL A 180 -6.10 -6.72 -6.63
CA VAL A 180 -5.26 -7.11 -5.50
C VAL A 180 -3.84 -6.64 -5.75
N ALA A 181 -3.16 -6.21 -4.70
CA ALA A 181 -1.78 -5.78 -4.80
C ALA A 181 -0.96 -6.31 -3.63
N TYR A 182 0.28 -6.65 -3.92
CA TYR A 182 1.26 -7.03 -2.92
C TYR A 182 2.60 -6.39 -3.19
N VAL A 183 3.34 -6.22 -2.10
CA VAL A 183 4.69 -5.68 -2.10
C VAL A 183 5.55 -6.45 -1.12
N PHE A 184 6.80 -6.71 -1.49
CA PHE A 184 7.83 -7.23 -0.60
C PHE A 184 9.22 -6.70 -0.96
N LEU A 185 10.08 -6.64 0.05
CA LEU A 185 11.49 -6.22 -0.09
C LEU A 185 12.39 -7.44 -0.26
N THR A 186 13.37 -7.34 -1.14
CA THR A 186 14.46 -8.32 -1.32
C THR A 186 15.80 -7.69 -1.01
#